data_AF-A0A9D6BPD8-F1
#
_entry.id   AF-A0A9D6BPD8-F1
#
_cell.length_a   1.000
_cell.length_b   1.000
_cell.length_c   1.000
_cell.angle_alpha   90.00
_cell.angle_beta   90.00
_cell.angle_gamma   90.00
#
_symmetry.space_group_name_H-M   'P 1'
#
loop_
_entity.id
_entity.type
_entity.pdbx_description
1 polymer ?
#
loop_
_entity_poly.entity_id
_entity_poly.type
_entity_poly.pdbx_seq_one_letter_code
_entity_poly.pdbx_strand_id
1 'polypeptide(L)'
;MPPASHAATHVEQLIEDPDGRPQKVLVNLGESPVAWLHARGHLSDRHHVAGERLRADWEKAGLGARVTMLWDAAPRQGGQGGPARLPDPTMAQLSARERFDGAMRAAGPGLADILWRVACAGEGLVAAEKALGWPSRAGKLVLTLALDRVAGWYRVG
;
A
#
# COMPACT_ATOMS: atom_id res chain seq x y z
N MET A 1 -20.22 -1.66 -23.78
CA MET A 1 -20.00 -2.79 -22.86
C MET A 1 -19.88 -2.23 -21.45
N PRO A 2 -20.71 -2.64 -20.47
CA PRO A 2 -20.39 -2.37 -19.07
C PRO A 2 -19.15 -3.19 -18.68
N PRO A 3 -18.23 -2.70 -17.83
CA PRO A 3 -17.14 -3.52 -17.34
C PRO A 3 -17.69 -4.64 -16.46
N ALA A 4 -17.17 -5.85 -16.65
CA ALA A 4 -17.52 -7.02 -15.85
C ALA A 4 -17.27 -6.73 -14.37
N SER A 5 -18.33 -6.85 -13.56
CA SER A 5 -18.24 -6.82 -12.10
C SER A 5 -17.40 -8.00 -11.65
N HIS A 6 -16.12 -7.75 -11.36
CA HIS A 6 -15.29 -8.72 -10.65
C HIS A 6 -15.88 -8.82 -9.25
N ALA A 7 -16.55 -9.93 -8.95
CA ALA A 7 -16.98 -10.21 -7.58
C ALA A 7 -15.71 -10.34 -6.74
N ALA A 8 -15.37 -9.25 -6.04
CA ALA A 8 -14.22 -9.16 -5.15
C ALA A 8 -14.24 -10.35 -4.18
N THR A 9 -13.33 -11.30 -4.40
CA THR A 9 -13.13 -12.42 -3.48
C THR A 9 -12.37 -11.86 -2.28
N HIS A 10 -13.01 -11.85 -1.12
CA HIS A 10 -12.43 -11.33 0.11
C HIS A 10 -11.89 -12.49 0.95
N VAL A 11 -10.70 -12.34 1.50
CA VAL A 11 -10.07 -13.33 2.39
C VAL A 11 -9.56 -12.65 3.65
N GLU A 12 -9.81 -13.26 4.81
CA GLU A 12 -9.18 -12.82 6.06
C GLU A 12 -7.70 -13.23 6.07
N GLN A 13 -6.81 -12.26 6.27
CA GLN A 13 -5.37 -12.49 6.33
C GLN A 13 -4.77 -11.79 7.55
N LEU A 14 -3.71 -12.37 8.11
CA LEU A 14 -2.87 -11.71 9.10
C LEU A 14 -1.73 -10.98 8.37
N ILE A 15 -1.68 -9.66 8.48
CA ILE A 15 -0.66 -8.81 7.88
C ILE A 15 0.00 -7.99 8.98
N GLU A 16 1.33 -7.88 8.95
CA GLU A 16 2.06 -7.00 9.85
C GLU A 16 1.82 -5.53 9.44
N ASP A 17 1.41 -4.71 10.40
CA ASP A 17 1.31 -3.27 10.22
C ASP A 17 2.70 -2.61 10.24
N PRO A 18 2.80 -1.30 9.95
CA PRO A 18 4.09 -0.60 9.94
C PRO A 18 4.82 -0.61 11.30
N ASP A 19 4.09 -0.82 12.41
CA ASP A 19 4.66 -0.95 13.75
C ASP A 19 5.09 -2.40 14.07
N GLY A 20 4.99 -3.31 13.10
CA GLY A 20 5.33 -4.72 13.22
C GLY A 20 4.29 -5.54 13.99
N ARG A 21 3.08 -5.01 14.20
CA ARG A 21 2.03 -5.72 14.93
C ARG A 21 1.16 -6.51 13.95
N PRO A 22 0.83 -7.78 14.26
CA PRO A 22 -0.04 -8.57 13.40
C PRO A 22 -1.48 -8.05 13.47
N GLN A 23 -2.02 -7.65 12.31
CA GLN A 23 -3.40 -7.20 12.14
C GLN A 23 -4.19 -8.19 11.30
N LYS A 24 -5.42 -8.49 11.73
CA LYS A 24 -6.38 -9.22 10.88
C LYS A 24 -7.05 -8.22 9.93
N VAL A 25 -7.03 -8.53 8.64
CA VAL A 25 -7.57 -7.67 7.58
C VAL A 25 -8.38 -8.49 6.58
N LEU A 26 -9.43 -7.90 6.02
CA LEU A 26 -10.23 -8.48 4.95
C LEU A 26 -9.71 -8.02 3.58
N VAL A 27 -8.77 -8.80 3.02
CA VAL A 27 -8.09 -8.47 1.76
C VAL A 27 -9.01 -8.73 0.57
N ASN A 28 -9.16 -7.75 -0.32
CA ASN A 28 -9.77 -7.94 -1.62
C ASN A 28 -8.74 -8.50 -2.61
N LEU A 29 -8.96 -9.74 -3.08
CA LEU A 29 -8.07 -10.42 -4.04
C LEU A 29 -8.35 -10.07 -5.50
N GLY A 30 -9.47 -9.40 -5.79
CA GLY A 30 -9.90 -9.08 -7.17
C GLY A 30 -9.25 -7.82 -7.73
N GLU A 31 -9.00 -6.81 -6.90
CA GLU A 31 -8.45 -5.51 -7.32
C GLU A 31 -7.92 -4.67 -6.14
N SER A 32 -7.01 -3.73 -6.43
CA SER A 32 -6.58 -2.69 -5.46
C SER A 32 -7.79 -1.82 -5.06
N PRO A 33 -8.12 -1.68 -3.77
CA PRO A 33 -9.21 -0.81 -3.33
C PRO A 33 -9.06 0.65 -3.78
N VAL A 34 -7.82 1.15 -3.85
CA VAL A 34 -7.53 2.50 -4.34
C VAL A 34 -7.86 2.63 -5.82
N ALA A 35 -7.46 1.65 -6.64
CA ALA A 35 -7.79 1.61 -8.07
C ALA A 35 -9.30 1.54 -8.30
N TRP A 36 -10.03 0.73 -7.52
CA TRP A 36 -11.48 0.64 -7.63
C TRP A 36 -12.18 1.95 -7.27
N LEU A 37 -11.76 2.61 -6.19
CA LEU A 37 -12.30 3.91 -5.77
C LEU A 37 -12.05 4.99 -6.82
N HIS A 38 -10.88 4.97 -7.46
CA HIS A 38 -10.55 5.86 -8.57
C HIS A 38 -11.44 5.61 -9.79
N ALA A 39 -11.58 4.35 -10.22
CA ALA A 39 -12.43 3.98 -11.36
C ALA A 39 -13.91 4.36 -11.17
N ARG A 40 -14.37 4.49 -9.92
CA ARG A 40 -15.71 4.92 -9.53
C ARG A 40 -15.85 6.45 -9.35
N GLY A 41 -14.78 7.21 -9.57
CA GLY A 41 -14.76 8.67 -9.41
C GLY A 41 -14.80 9.13 -7.95
N HIS A 42 -14.42 8.27 -6.99
CA HIS A 42 -14.36 8.62 -5.58
C HIS A 42 -13.00 9.21 -5.16
N LEU A 43 -11.96 8.99 -5.96
CA LEU A 43 -10.62 9.53 -5.80
C LEU A 43 -10.20 10.25 -7.09
N SER A 44 -9.40 11.31 -6.95
CA SER A 44 -8.77 11.98 -8.09
C SER A 44 -7.57 11.18 -8.61
N ASP A 45 -7.07 11.52 -9.79
CA ASP A 45 -5.83 10.94 -10.33
C ASP A 45 -4.66 11.13 -9.37
N ARG A 46 -4.58 12.31 -8.74
CA ARG A 46 -3.55 12.65 -7.74
C ARG A 46 -3.59 11.69 -6.55
N HIS A 47 -4.79 11.38 -6.04
CA HIS A 47 -4.97 10.42 -4.96
C HIS A 47 -4.61 9.00 -5.37
N HIS A 48 -5.02 8.59 -6.58
CA HIS A 48 -4.70 7.27 -7.11
C HIS A 48 -3.19 7.08 -7.24
N VAL A 49 -2.49 8.00 -7.89
CA VAL A 49 -1.03 7.94 -8.06
C VAL A 49 -0.30 7.94 -6.71
N ALA A 50 -0.75 8.75 -5.76
CA ALA A 50 -0.16 8.77 -4.42
C ALA A 50 -0.35 7.43 -3.67
N GLY A 51 -1.55 6.84 -3.74
CA GLY A 51 -1.85 5.56 -3.13
C GLY A 51 -1.06 4.40 -3.76
N GLU A 52 -0.97 4.37 -5.09
CA GLU A 52 -0.20 3.33 -5.80
C GLU A 52 1.32 3.46 -5.56
N ARG A 53 1.86 4.69 -5.46
CA ARG A 53 3.27 4.90 -5.06
C ARG A 53 3.55 4.39 -3.65
N LEU A 54 2.66 4.69 -2.71
CA LEU A 54 2.77 4.19 -1.34
C LEU A 54 2.78 2.67 -1.31
N ARG A 55 1.83 2.04 -2.00
CA ARG A 55 1.72 0.57 -2.09
C ARG A 55 2.99 -0.03 -2.69
N ALA A 56 3.50 0.54 -3.79
CA ALA A 56 4.72 0.06 -4.43
C ALA A 56 5.94 0.13 -3.50
N ASP A 57 6.05 1.16 -2.66
CA ASP A 57 7.12 1.27 -1.67
C ASP A 57 6.98 0.26 -0.54
N TRP A 58 5.76 0.02 -0.07
CA TRP A 58 5.47 -1.00 0.94
C TRP A 58 5.81 -2.43 0.43
N GLU A 59 5.41 -2.76 -0.79
CA GLU A 59 5.73 -4.04 -1.44
C GLU A 59 7.24 -4.18 -1.66
N LYS A 60 7.88 -3.14 -2.19
CA LYS A 60 9.34 -3.12 -2.43
C LYS A 60 10.16 -3.19 -1.16
N ALA A 61 9.66 -2.63 -0.05
CA ALA A 61 10.31 -2.71 1.26
C ALA A 61 10.24 -4.12 1.89
N GLY A 62 9.46 -5.04 1.32
CA GLY A 62 9.24 -6.37 1.89
C GLY A 62 8.42 -6.35 3.19
N LEU A 63 7.62 -5.29 3.39
CA LEU A 63 6.76 -5.09 4.57
C LEU A 63 5.39 -5.76 4.44
N GLY A 64 5.15 -6.44 3.31
CA GLY A 64 3.94 -7.22 3.06
C GLY A 64 3.89 -8.53 3.82
N ALA A 65 2.70 -9.10 3.93
CA ALA A 65 2.54 -10.48 4.40
C ALA A 65 3.54 -11.36 3.65
N ARG A 66 4.32 -12.13 4.40
CA ARG A 66 5.25 -13.13 3.88
C ARG A 66 4.47 -14.22 3.14
N VAL A 67 3.91 -13.90 1.99
CA VAL A 67 3.36 -14.88 1.06
C VAL A 67 4.56 -15.50 0.38
N THR A 68 5.16 -16.47 1.08
CA THR A 68 6.01 -17.58 0.62
C THR A 68 6.56 -17.47 -0.81
N MET A 69 7.35 -16.44 -1.06
CA MET A 69 8.38 -16.41 -2.08
C MET A 69 9.56 -15.80 -1.34
N LEU A 70 10.28 -16.68 -0.63
CA LEU A 70 11.67 -16.46 -0.34
C LEU A 70 12.31 -16.12 -1.69
N TRP A 71 12.44 -14.84 -1.99
CA TRP A 71 13.37 -14.41 -3.02
C TRP A 71 14.73 -14.69 -2.42
N ASP A 72 15.16 -15.95 -2.56
CA ASP A 72 16.54 -16.33 -2.36
C ASP A 72 17.37 -15.28 -3.08
N ALA A 73 18.14 -14.52 -2.32
CA ALA A 73 19.21 -13.72 -2.87
C ALA A 73 20.11 -14.70 -3.63
N ALA A 74 19.93 -14.79 -4.94
CA ALA A 74 20.71 -15.68 -5.78
C ALA A 74 22.21 -15.39 -5.54
N PRO A 75 23.06 -16.42 -5.42
CA PRO A 75 24.44 -16.22 -4.99
C PRO A 75 25.20 -15.32 -5.96
N ARG A 76 26.05 -14.45 -5.42
CA ARG A 76 27.06 -13.70 -6.17
C ARG A 76 27.91 -14.69 -6.98
N GLN A 77 27.74 -14.70 -8.31
CA GLN A 77 28.71 -15.27 -9.22
C GLN A 77 29.38 -14.12 -9.99
N GLY A 78 30.70 -14.03 -9.83
CA GLY A 78 31.51 -12.94 -10.37
C GLY A 78 31.43 -12.82 -11.88
N GLY A 79 31.36 -11.58 -12.36
CA GLY A 79 31.43 -11.23 -13.76
C GLY A 79 31.72 -9.73 -13.90
N GLN A 80 32.91 -9.43 -14.41
CA GLN A 80 33.50 -8.11 -14.58
C GLN A 80 32.87 -7.37 -15.78
N GLY A 81 32.36 -6.13 -15.60
CA GLY A 81 32.24 -5.13 -16.68
C GLY A 81 30.91 -4.37 -16.83
N GLY A 82 30.98 -3.02 -16.79
CA GLY A 82 30.07 -2.10 -17.51
C GLY A 82 28.82 -1.57 -16.80
N PRO A 83 28.29 -0.38 -17.16
CA PRO A 83 27.79 0.60 -16.20
C PRO A 83 26.26 0.69 -16.09
N ALA A 84 25.76 0.38 -14.91
CA ALA A 84 24.72 1.11 -14.18
C ALA A 84 24.67 0.39 -12.84
N ARG A 85 25.01 1.07 -11.75
CA ARG A 85 24.94 0.49 -10.41
C ARG A 85 23.46 0.33 -10.08
N LEU A 86 22.83 -0.74 -10.62
CA LEU A 86 21.58 -1.25 -10.10
C LEU A 86 21.77 -1.31 -8.59
N PRO A 87 20.94 -0.60 -7.80
CA PRO A 87 21.11 -0.60 -6.36
C PRO A 87 21.15 -2.07 -5.90
N ASP A 88 22.07 -2.39 -4.98
CA ASP A 88 22.04 -3.68 -4.29
C ASP A 88 20.57 -3.89 -3.82
N PRO A 89 19.94 -5.06 -4.08
CA PRO A 89 18.56 -5.31 -3.70
C PRO A 89 18.23 -4.86 -2.27
N THR A 90 19.20 -4.98 -1.36
CA THR A 90 19.13 -4.51 0.03
C THR A 90 18.99 -2.98 0.12
N MET A 91 19.79 -2.22 -0.64
CA MET A 91 19.74 -0.75 -0.67
C MET A 91 18.44 -0.24 -1.29
N ALA A 92 17.93 -0.93 -2.32
CA ALA A 92 16.63 -0.60 -2.91
C ALA A 92 15.47 -0.82 -1.91
N GLN A 93 15.52 -1.92 -1.16
CA GLN A 93 14.55 -2.23 -0.09
C GLN A 93 14.60 -1.20 1.04
N LEU A 94 15.81 -0.87 1.53
CA LEU A 94 16.01 0.15 2.56
C LEU A 94 15.48 1.52 2.12
N SER A 95 15.80 1.95 0.90
CA SER A 95 15.30 3.22 0.35
C SER A 95 13.78 3.22 0.16
N ALA A 96 13.17 2.09 -0.20
CA ALA A 96 11.71 1.97 -0.26
C ALA A 96 11.08 2.05 1.13
N ARG A 97 11.67 1.38 2.12
CA ARG A 97 11.24 1.43 3.51
C ARG A 97 11.30 2.85 4.06
N GLU A 98 12.40 3.56 3.86
CA GLU A 98 12.53 4.97 4.29
C GLU A 98 11.48 5.88 3.67
N ARG A 99 11.17 5.71 2.37
CA ARG A 99 10.15 6.49 1.68
C ARG A 99 8.74 6.15 2.16
N PHE A 100 8.45 4.88 2.41
CA PHE A 100 7.21 4.41 3.01
C PHE A 100 7.02 4.98 4.43
N ASP A 101 8.01 4.79 5.32
CA ASP A 101 7.97 5.28 6.70
C ASP A 101 7.85 6.82 6.73
N GLY A 102 8.53 7.50 5.80
CA GLY A 102 8.37 8.91 5.48
C GLY A 102 6.93 9.32 5.20
N ALA A 103 6.27 8.61 4.29
CA ALA A 103 4.89 8.86 3.89
C ALA A 103 3.91 8.63 5.05
N MET A 104 4.06 7.52 5.80
CA MET A 104 3.22 7.19 6.95
C MET A 104 3.33 8.26 8.04
N ARG A 105 4.55 8.76 8.31
CA ARG A 105 4.78 9.86 9.26
C ARG A 105 4.18 11.18 8.77
N ALA A 106 4.26 11.47 7.48
CA ALA A 106 3.68 12.67 6.89
C ALA A 106 2.14 12.67 6.95
N ALA A 107 1.51 11.49 6.83
CA ALA A 107 0.08 11.32 7.06
C ALA A 107 -0.28 11.56 8.52
N GLY A 108 0.49 11.02 9.45
CA GLY A 108 0.30 11.17 10.90
C GLY A 108 -0.69 10.17 11.50
N PRO A 109 -0.80 10.14 12.84
CA PRO A 109 -1.62 9.16 13.56
C PRO A 109 -3.11 9.26 13.19
N GLY A 110 -3.80 8.12 13.11
CA GLY A 110 -5.19 8.04 12.67
C GLY A 110 -5.38 8.04 11.16
N LEU A 111 -4.64 8.89 10.42
CA LEU A 111 -4.66 8.90 8.95
C LEU A 111 -3.82 7.77 8.36
N ALA A 112 -2.66 7.50 8.98
CA ALA A 112 -1.79 6.37 8.64
C ALA A 112 -2.55 5.04 8.69
N ASP A 113 -3.42 4.84 9.68
CA ASP A 113 -4.07 3.54 9.92
C ASP A 113 -5.02 3.15 8.77
N ILE A 114 -5.89 4.08 8.34
CA ILE A 114 -6.80 3.86 7.21
C ILE A 114 -6.04 3.75 5.89
N LEU A 115 -4.98 4.53 5.73
CA LEU A 115 -4.14 4.52 4.53
C LEU A 115 -3.44 3.17 4.37
N TRP A 116 -2.84 2.63 5.44
CA TRP A 116 -2.22 1.30 5.42
C TRP A 116 -3.25 0.21 5.13
N ARG A 117 -4.40 0.21 5.84
CA ARG A 117 -5.46 -0.81 5.64
C ARG A 117 -5.93 -0.87 4.19
N VAL A 118 -6.20 0.28 3.58
CA VAL A 118 -6.80 0.34 2.24
C VAL A 118 -5.76 0.21 1.13
N ALA A 119 -4.68 0.98 1.20
CA ALA A 119 -3.69 1.04 0.10
C ALA A 119 -2.66 -0.10 0.15
N CYS A 120 -2.32 -0.60 1.35
CA CYS A 120 -1.29 -1.63 1.51
C CYS A 120 -1.93 -3.00 1.76
N ALA A 121 -2.76 -3.12 2.80
CA ALA A 121 -3.40 -4.38 3.16
C ALA A 121 -4.55 -4.80 2.21
N GLY A 122 -4.96 -3.93 1.29
CA GLY A 122 -5.98 -4.24 0.29
C GLY A 122 -7.39 -4.39 0.89
N GLU A 123 -7.64 -3.78 2.05
CA GLU A 123 -8.93 -3.83 2.72
C GLU A 123 -9.92 -2.83 2.11
N GLY A 124 -11.17 -3.25 1.92
CA GLY A 124 -12.24 -2.36 1.50
C GLY A 124 -12.62 -1.35 2.60
N LEU A 125 -13.13 -0.17 2.22
CA LEU A 125 -13.46 0.91 3.17
C LEU A 125 -14.36 0.47 4.32
N VAL A 126 -15.40 -0.32 4.07
CA VAL A 126 -16.34 -0.78 5.10
C VAL A 126 -15.65 -1.69 6.12
N ALA A 127 -14.76 -2.58 5.65
CA ALA A 127 -14.00 -3.45 6.52
C ALA A 127 -12.99 -2.65 7.36
N ALA A 128 -12.29 -1.71 6.72
CA ALA A 128 -11.36 -0.84 7.41
C ALA A 128 -12.04 0.05 8.47
N GLU A 129 -13.22 0.63 8.17
CA GLU A 129 -14.04 1.38 9.14
C GLU A 129 -14.37 0.53 10.37
N LYS A 130 -14.85 -0.70 10.15
CA LYS A 130 -15.18 -1.63 11.23
C LYS A 130 -13.95 -1.96 12.08
N ALA A 131 -12.81 -2.22 11.44
CA ALA A 131 -11.58 -2.58 12.13
C ALA A 131 -10.98 -1.40 12.94
N LEU A 132 -11.20 -0.17 12.50
CA LEU A 132 -10.79 1.05 13.21
C LEU A 132 -11.83 1.54 14.24
N GLY A 133 -12.99 0.89 14.36
CA GLY A 133 -14.07 1.31 15.25
C GLY A 133 -14.73 2.63 14.83
N TRP A 134 -14.68 2.96 13.53
CA TRP A 134 -15.24 4.21 13.00
C TRP A 134 -16.71 4.05 12.60
N PRO A 135 -17.49 5.15 12.62
CA PRO A 135 -18.85 5.14 12.09
C PRO A 135 -18.82 4.90 10.57
N SER A 136 -19.90 4.28 10.07
CA SER A 136 -20.03 4.00 8.64
C SER A 136 -19.91 5.27 7.80
N ARG A 137 -19.27 5.14 6.63
CA ARG A 137 -19.06 6.22 5.64
C ARG A 137 -18.05 7.30 6.05
N ALA A 138 -17.37 7.17 7.19
CA ALA A 138 -16.29 8.06 7.57
C ALA A 138 -15.01 7.79 6.75
N GLY A 139 -14.77 6.53 6.39
CA GLY A 139 -13.51 6.06 5.83
C GLY A 139 -13.12 6.76 4.53
N LYS A 140 -14.08 7.06 3.65
CA LYS A 140 -13.77 7.76 2.39
C LYS A 140 -13.17 9.14 2.62
N LEU A 141 -13.79 9.94 3.50
CA LEU A 141 -13.32 11.30 3.78
C LEU A 141 -11.92 11.26 4.40
N VAL A 142 -11.72 10.39 5.39
CA VAL A 142 -10.45 10.29 6.11
C VAL A 142 -9.34 9.72 5.20
N LEU A 143 -9.64 8.71 4.38
CA LEU A 143 -8.72 8.19 3.36
C LEU A 143 -8.31 9.28 2.37
N THR A 144 -9.24 10.13 1.93
CA THR A 144 -8.93 11.24 1.01
C THR A 144 -7.95 12.22 1.65
N LEU A 145 -8.20 12.62 2.92
CA LEU A 145 -7.29 13.48 3.67
C LEU A 145 -5.91 12.84 3.87
N ALA A 146 -5.86 11.54 4.10
CA ALA A 146 -4.61 10.80 4.23
C ALA A 146 -3.83 10.76 2.90
N LEU A 147 -4.53 10.50 1.78
CA LEU A 147 -3.95 10.50 0.43
C LEU A 147 -3.44 11.88 0.02
N ASP A 148 -4.08 12.98 0.43
CA ASP A 148 -3.57 14.34 0.22
C ASP A 148 -2.22 14.58 0.91
N ARG A 149 -2.07 14.11 2.16
CA ARG A 149 -0.79 14.22 2.88
C ARG A 149 0.32 13.44 2.19
N VAL A 150 0.01 12.23 1.73
CA VAL A 150 0.94 11.35 1.05
C VAL A 150 1.27 11.85 -0.36
N ALA A 151 0.31 12.46 -1.06
CA ALA A 151 0.54 13.14 -2.33
C ALA A 151 1.54 14.30 -2.16
N GLY A 152 1.44 15.05 -1.06
CA GLY A 152 2.44 16.06 -0.69
C GLY A 152 3.84 15.47 -0.47
N TRP A 153 3.94 14.35 0.26
CA TRP A 153 5.22 13.66 0.49
C TRP A 153 5.87 13.16 -0.81
N TYR A 154 5.10 12.48 -1.66
CA TYR A 154 5.58 11.98 -2.96
C TYR A 154 5.65 13.06 -4.05
N ARG A 155 5.30 14.31 -3.73
CA ARG A 155 5.25 15.44 -4.68
C ARG A 155 4.44 15.10 -5.94
N VAL A 156 3.29 14.45 -5.74
CA VAL A 156 2.34 14.17 -6.83
C VAL A 156 1.54 15.44 -7.08
N GLY A 157 1.60 15.92 -8.33
CA GLY A 157 0.87 17.09 -8.83
C GLY A 157 -0.61 16.82 -9.08
#